data_AF-A0A2V8JVA1-F1
#
_entry.id   AF-A0A2V8JVA1-F1
#
_cell.length_a   1.000
_cell.length_b   1.000
_cell.length_c   1.000
_cell.angle_alpha   90.00
_cell.angle_beta   90.00
_cell.angle_gamma   90.00
#
_symmetry.space_group_name_H-M   'P 1'
#
loop_
_entity.id
_entity.type
_entity.pdbx_description
1 polymer ?
#
loop_
_entity_poly.entity_id
_entity_poly.type
_entity_poly.pdbx_seq_one_letter_code
_entity_poly.pdbx_strand_id
1 'polypeptide(L)'
;MNTHVIGFVLAVAALAQAPQLPTELAQVRFNSGQDVVPYFEGWLRNPDGTFDFVFGYFNRNWKEELVIPAGPDNSVEPVGPDAGQPTYFLPRRQRWVYRLRVPADFGNKEVTWTLTAHGRTEKAYGNLLAAEEITERVVSGNGNFDPGEGDPNEPPSIKIAPIPNATVSAPIALSASVSDDGLPKPRTPRTARASSSSFGAQVNSNDTRRSQGLTVRWLQYGGPAKVSFDAGGLTAVVNGQAITKAHFTEPGTYRLRAIASDGALSTTTEVVITVR
;
A
#
# COMPACT_ATOMS: atom_id res chain seq x y z
N MET A 1 49.16 -40.71 34.46
CA MET A 1 47.74 -40.31 34.37
C MET A 1 47.70 -38.80 34.47
N ASN A 2 47.17 -38.12 33.44
CA ASN A 2 46.53 -36.79 33.45
C ASN A 2 47.43 -35.56 33.76
N THR A 3 47.36 -34.41 33.08
CA THR A 3 46.40 -33.88 32.09
C THR A 3 47.09 -32.73 31.31
N HIS A 4 46.96 -32.70 29.98
CA HIS A 4 47.25 -31.48 29.21
C HIS A 4 45.99 -30.62 29.19
N VAL A 5 46.08 -29.39 29.71
CA VAL A 5 45.00 -28.39 29.60
C VAL A 5 45.17 -27.66 28.27
N ILE A 6 44.30 -27.94 27.31
CA ILE A 6 44.18 -27.18 26.05
C ILE A 6 43.24 -26.01 26.33
N GLY A 7 43.76 -24.79 26.31
CA GLY A 7 42.97 -23.57 26.40
C GLY A 7 42.24 -23.32 25.08
N PHE A 8 40.91 -23.39 25.09
CA PHE A 8 40.07 -22.93 23.99
C PHE A 8 39.93 -21.41 24.06
N VAL A 9 40.41 -20.71 23.03
CA VAL A 9 40.11 -19.28 22.81
C VAL A 9 38.77 -19.21 22.08
N LEU A 10 37.72 -18.77 22.77
CA LEU A 10 36.46 -18.38 22.13
C LEU A 10 36.67 -17.04 21.41
N ALA A 11 36.71 -17.08 20.08
CA ALA A 11 36.57 -15.87 19.27
C ALA A 11 35.09 -15.45 19.27
N VAL A 12 34.76 -14.40 20.04
CA VAL A 12 33.46 -13.73 19.93
C VAL A 12 33.50 -12.87 18.67
N ALA A 13 32.89 -13.36 17.59
CA ALA A 13 32.66 -12.55 16.40
C ALA A 13 31.57 -11.51 16.74
N ALA A 14 31.97 -10.26 16.93
CA ALA A 14 31.03 -9.15 16.99
C ALA A 14 30.38 -8.99 15.61
N LEU A 15 29.10 -9.33 15.49
CA LEU A 15 28.29 -8.99 14.33
C LEU A 15 28.18 -7.47 14.29
N ALA A 16 28.89 -6.84 13.36
CA ALA A 16 28.73 -5.42 13.07
C ALA A 16 27.27 -5.20 12.62
N GLN A 17 26.48 -4.53 13.46
CA GLN A 17 25.17 -4.05 13.06
C GLN A 17 25.38 -2.98 11.99
N ALA A 18 24.99 -3.28 10.74
CA ALA A 18 24.96 -2.26 9.70
C ALA A 18 24.06 -1.11 10.16
N PRO A 19 24.46 0.15 9.97
CA PRO A 19 23.63 1.29 10.34
C PRO A 19 22.27 1.17 9.65
N GLN A 20 21.19 1.17 10.44
CA GLN A 20 19.84 1.19 9.89
C GLN A 20 19.63 2.52 9.17
N LEU A 21 19.47 2.45 7.85
CA LEU A 21 19.08 3.61 7.07
C LEU A 21 17.65 4.02 7.47
N PRO A 22 17.33 5.32 7.52
CA PRO A 22 15.95 5.74 7.71
C PRO A 22 15.07 5.15 6.60
N THR A 23 13.79 4.92 6.91
CA THR A 23 12.81 4.35 5.97
C THR A 23 12.80 5.13 4.64
N GLU A 24 12.87 6.46 4.71
CA GLU A 24 12.98 7.35 3.56
C GLU A 24 14.18 8.30 3.68
N LEU A 25 14.93 8.47 2.58
CA LEU A 25 15.95 9.51 2.40
C LEU A 25 15.45 10.54 1.39
N ALA A 26 14.71 11.56 1.84
CA ALA A 26 14.00 12.49 0.94
C ALA A 26 14.90 13.25 -0.06
N GLN A 27 16.17 13.45 0.28
CA GLN A 27 17.14 14.18 -0.55
C GLN A 27 17.85 13.30 -1.58
N VAL A 28 17.71 11.98 -1.50
CA VAL A 28 18.43 11.03 -2.36
C VAL A 28 17.43 10.20 -3.16
N ARG A 29 17.64 10.14 -4.48
CA ARG A 29 16.79 9.35 -5.38
C ARG A 29 17.66 8.32 -6.09
N PHE A 30 17.35 7.05 -5.85
CA PHE A 30 17.94 5.93 -6.57
C PHE A 30 16.95 5.47 -7.64
N ASN A 31 17.38 5.37 -8.90
CA ASN A 31 16.48 4.84 -9.93
C ASN A 31 16.15 3.36 -9.69
N SER A 32 17.14 2.58 -9.22
CA SER A 32 17.07 1.13 -8.99
C SER A 32 18.14 0.67 -7.99
N GLY A 33 18.12 -0.61 -7.63
CA GLY A 33 19.14 -1.30 -6.82
C GLY A 33 18.99 -1.12 -5.32
N GLN A 34 17.85 -0.59 -4.86
CA GLN A 34 17.56 -0.40 -3.43
C GLN A 34 16.52 -1.39 -2.92
N ASP A 35 16.55 -1.65 -1.62
CA ASP A 35 15.60 -2.52 -0.94
C ASP A 35 14.20 -1.94 -0.80
N VAL A 36 13.31 -2.77 -0.27
CA VAL A 36 11.94 -2.43 0.10
C VAL A 36 11.82 -2.56 1.61
N VAL A 37 11.37 -1.49 2.26
CA VAL A 37 11.25 -1.43 3.72
C VAL A 37 9.77 -1.59 4.09
N PRO A 38 9.34 -2.71 4.69
CA PRO A 38 8.00 -2.81 5.25
C PRO A 38 7.91 -1.98 6.53
N TYR A 39 6.73 -1.51 6.88
CA TYR A 39 6.46 -0.87 8.17
C TYR A 39 5.05 -1.18 8.65
N PHE A 40 4.88 -1.24 9.96
CA PHE A 40 3.58 -1.37 10.61
C PHE A 40 2.94 0.01 10.74
N GLU A 41 1.67 0.15 10.35
CA GLU A 41 0.93 1.41 10.48
C GLU A 41 -0.11 1.39 11.61
N GLY A 42 -0.32 0.24 12.26
CA GLY A 42 -1.23 0.07 13.38
C GLY A 42 -2.21 -1.09 13.16
N TRP A 43 -3.18 -1.20 14.06
CA TRP A 43 -4.17 -2.28 14.03
C TRP A 43 -5.59 -1.78 14.26
N LEU A 44 -6.56 -2.51 13.71
CA LEU A 44 -7.99 -2.24 13.88
C LEU A 44 -8.65 -3.38 14.64
N ARG A 45 -9.63 -3.04 15.46
CA ARG A 45 -10.54 -4.01 16.07
C ARG A 45 -11.73 -4.28 15.16
N ASN A 46 -12.05 -5.56 14.97
CA ASN A 46 -13.22 -5.99 14.20
C ASN A 46 -14.42 -6.30 15.12
N PRO A 47 -15.66 -6.22 14.61
CA PRO A 47 -16.88 -6.53 15.38
C PRO A 47 -16.94 -7.97 15.90
N ASP A 48 -16.28 -8.91 15.22
CA ASP A 48 -16.18 -10.33 15.61
C ASP A 48 -15.12 -10.58 16.70
N GLY A 49 -14.48 -9.52 17.21
CA GLY A 49 -13.43 -9.56 18.23
C GLY A 49 -12.03 -9.83 17.69
N THR A 50 -11.88 -10.13 16.40
CA THR A 50 -10.57 -10.27 15.75
C THR A 50 -9.92 -8.91 15.50
N PHE A 51 -8.69 -8.90 15.00
CA PHE A 51 -7.97 -7.67 14.67
C PHE A 51 -7.39 -7.72 13.26
N ASP A 52 -7.32 -6.58 12.59
CA ASP A 52 -6.60 -6.43 11.34
C ASP A 52 -5.32 -5.62 11.58
N PHE A 53 -4.18 -6.24 11.37
CA PHE A 53 -2.88 -5.55 11.33
C PHE A 53 -2.70 -4.90 9.97
N VAL A 54 -2.32 -3.63 9.97
CA VAL A 54 -2.13 -2.85 8.74
C VAL A 54 -0.67 -2.53 8.56
N PHE A 55 -0.17 -2.90 7.39
CA PHE A 55 1.19 -2.64 6.97
C PHE A 55 1.21 -1.79 5.70
N GLY A 56 2.27 -1.02 5.57
CA GLY A 56 2.69 -0.41 4.33
C GLY A 56 4.13 -0.78 4.02
N TYR A 57 4.63 -0.24 2.92
CA TYR A 57 6.03 -0.38 2.58
C TYR A 57 6.55 0.87 1.86
N PHE A 58 7.86 1.02 1.88
CA PHE A 58 8.57 2.01 1.08
C PHE A 58 9.57 1.30 0.15
N ASN A 59 9.27 1.28 -1.14
CA ASN A 59 10.25 0.90 -2.13
C ASN A 59 11.20 2.10 -2.32
N ARG A 60 12.46 1.94 -1.89
CA ARG A 60 13.47 3.02 -1.91
C ARG A 60 13.87 3.42 -3.34
N ASN A 61 13.45 2.69 -4.36
CA ASN A 61 13.66 3.01 -5.76
C ASN A 61 12.67 4.05 -6.29
N TRP A 62 13.10 4.78 -7.32
CA TRP A 62 12.32 5.82 -7.99
C TRP A 62 11.69 5.32 -9.30
N LYS A 63 12.29 4.32 -9.95
CA LYS A 63 11.81 3.74 -11.20
C LYS A 63 11.60 2.23 -11.12
N GLU A 64 12.48 1.53 -10.42
CA GLU A 64 12.41 0.08 -10.31
C GLU A 64 11.19 -0.37 -9.50
N GLU A 65 10.40 -1.24 -10.10
CA GLU A 65 9.33 -2.00 -9.48
C GLU A 65 9.86 -3.42 -9.27
N LEU A 66 9.50 -4.06 -8.16
CA LEU A 66 10.07 -5.34 -7.78
C LEU A 66 8.97 -6.41 -7.71
N VAL A 67 9.27 -7.60 -8.23
CA VAL A 67 8.47 -8.80 -8.02
C VAL A 67 9.17 -9.62 -6.95
N ILE A 68 8.55 -9.76 -5.77
CA ILE A 68 9.08 -10.55 -4.66
C ILE A 68 7.97 -11.52 -4.22
N PRO A 69 7.93 -12.75 -4.77
CA PRO A 69 6.92 -13.74 -4.43
C PRO A 69 6.94 -14.09 -2.94
N ALA A 70 5.78 -14.48 -2.40
CA ALA A 70 5.65 -15.05 -1.07
C ALA A 70 6.64 -16.23 -0.90
N GLY A 71 7.46 -16.20 0.15
CA GLY A 71 8.57 -17.13 0.30
C GLY A 71 9.71 -16.60 1.17
N PRO A 72 10.95 -17.13 1.04
CA PRO A 72 12.08 -16.76 1.89
C PRO A 72 12.39 -15.26 1.91
N ASP A 73 12.22 -14.58 0.77
CA ASP A 73 12.48 -13.15 0.62
C ASP A 73 11.25 -12.27 0.86
N ASN A 74 10.08 -12.86 1.13
CA ASN A 74 8.85 -12.15 1.46
C ASN A 74 7.94 -13.06 2.29
N SER A 75 8.13 -13.06 3.61
CA SER A 75 7.50 -14.00 4.54
C SER A 75 6.82 -13.28 5.70
N VAL A 76 5.77 -13.91 6.24
CA VAL A 76 4.99 -13.38 7.36
C VAL A 76 4.95 -14.43 8.46
N GLU A 77 5.71 -14.21 9.52
CA GLU A 77 5.78 -15.11 10.66
C GLU A 77 4.86 -14.63 11.79
N PRO A 78 4.18 -15.55 12.51
CA PRO A 78 4.22 -17.01 12.41
C PRO A 78 3.22 -17.61 11.40
N VAL A 79 2.53 -16.79 10.60
CA VAL A 79 1.40 -17.23 9.75
C VAL A 79 1.84 -18.20 8.65
N GLY A 80 3.00 -17.97 8.04
CA GLY A 80 3.56 -18.80 6.99
C GLY A 80 4.08 -17.96 5.82
N PRO A 81 4.77 -18.61 4.86
CA PRO A 81 5.43 -17.88 3.78
C PRO A 81 4.45 -17.12 2.88
N ASP A 82 3.19 -17.56 2.77
CA ASP A 82 2.11 -16.85 2.08
C ASP A 82 0.95 -16.59 3.04
N ALA A 83 0.82 -15.34 3.46
CA ALA A 83 -0.25 -14.80 4.28
C ALA A 83 -1.01 -13.69 3.53
N GLY A 84 -1.03 -13.75 2.19
CA GLY A 84 -1.74 -12.81 1.33
C GLY A 84 -1.06 -11.46 1.13
N GLN A 85 0.20 -11.30 1.57
CA GLN A 85 1.00 -10.08 1.44
C GLN A 85 1.24 -9.67 -0.03
N PRO A 86 1.61 -8.41 -0.31
CA PRO A 86 1.92 -7.96 -1.67
C PRO A 86 3.09 -8.74 -2.23
N THR A 87 3.05 -9.04 -3.53
CA THR A 87 4.17 -9.66 -4.25
C THR A 87 4.71 -8.78 -5.38
N TYR A 88 4.06 -7.65 -5.64
CA TYR A 88 4.49 -6.64 -6.59
C TYR A 88 4.66 -5.29 -5.87
N PHE A 89 5.88 -4.77 -5.88
CA PHE A 89 6.28 -3.61 -5.09
C PHE A 89 6.52 -2.40 -5.99
N LEU A 90 5.47 -1.60 -6.16
CA LEU A 90 5.53 -0.31 -6.83
C LEU A 90 6.51 0.65 -6.12
N PRO A 91 7.12 1.61 -6.84
CA PRO A 91 8.07 2.55 -6.27
C PRO A 91 7.44 3.39 -5.16
N ARG A 92 8.30 3.98 -4.33
CA ARG A 92 7.92 4.94 -3.28
C ARG A 92 7.04 4.33 -2.19
N ARG A 93 6.39 5.20 -1.41
CA ARG A 93 5.57 4.85 -0.26
C ARG A 93 4.22 4.30 -0.71
N GLN A 94 3.88 3.10 -0.26
CA GLN A 94 2.54 2.54 -0.32
C GLN A 94 2.03 2.34 1.10
N ARG A 95 1.06 3.15 1.50
CA ARG A 95 0.43 3.09 2.82
C ARG A 95 -0.81 2.22 2.80
N TRP A 96 -1.16 1.66 3.94
CA TRP A 96 -2.39 0.92 4.22
C TRP A 96 -2.65 -0.23 3.23
N VAL A 97 -1.58 -0.81 2.69
CA VAL A 97 -1.67 -1.68 1.51
C VAL A 97 -1.83 -3.14 1.90
N TYR A 98 -1.35 -3.58 3.05
CA TYR A 98 -1.48 -4.97 3.46
C TYR A 98 -2.24 -5.07 4.78
N ARG A 99 -3.33 -5.84 4.78
CA ARG A 99 -4.08 -6.18 5.98
C ARG A 99 -3.89 -7.66 6.28
N LEU A 100 -3.54 -7.96 7.52
CA LEU A 100 -3.44 -9.32 8.04
C LEU A 100 -4.41 -9.48 9.21
N ARG A 101 -5.36 -10.39 9.06
CA ARG A 101 -6.29 -10.77 10.11
C ARG A 101 -5.59 -11.62 11.16
N VAL A 102 -5.68 -11.24 12.43
CA VAL A 102 -5.21 -12.03 13.59
C VAL A 102 -6.38 -12.33 14.55
N PRO A 103 -6.37 -13.47 15.27
CA PRO A 103 -7.50 -13.91 16.07
C PRO A 103 -7.72 -13.05 17.32
N ALA A 104 -8.92 -13.16 17.92
CA ALA A 104 -9.30 -12.40 19.11
C ALA A 104 -8.42 -12.68 20.35
N ASP A 105 -7.82 -13.87 20.42
CA ASP A 105 -6.93 -14.33 21.49
C ASP A 105 -5.44 -14.13 21.15
N PHE A 106 -5.11 -13.23 20.21
CA PHE A 106 -3.73 -12.97 19.79
C PHE A 106 -2.82 -12.57 20.96
N GLY A 107 -3.34 -11.79 21.91
CA GLY A 107 -2.62 -11.41 23.13
C GLY A 107 -1.37 -10.57 22.84
N ASN A 108 -0.28 -10.87 23.56
CA ASN A 108 1.00 -10.13 23.46
C ASN A 108 1.95 -10.74 22.40
N LYS A 109 1.42 -11.48 21.43
CA LYS A 109 2.20 -12.04 20.33
C LYS A 109 2.60 -10.94 19.35
N GLU A 110 3.47 -11.30 18.41
CA GLU A 110 3.96 -10.42 17.37
C GLU A 110 3.87 -11.12 16.01
N VAL A 111 3.54 -10.35 14.97
CA VAL A 111 3.70 -10.73 13.57
C VAL A 111 4.94 -10.03 13.03
N THR A 112 5.79 -10.75 12.32
CA THR A 112 6.91 -10.16 11.58
C THR A 112 6.69 -10.31 10.08
N TRP A 113 6.61 -9.18 9.36
CA TRP A 113 6.69 -9.18 7.90
C TRP A 113 8.13 -8.88 7.47
N THR A 114 8.76 -9.84 6.81
CA THR A 114 10.15 -9.76 6.34
C THR A 114 10.20 -9.60 4.83
N LEU A 115 10.98 -8.63 4.34
CA LEU A 115 11.28 -8.43 2.92
C LEU A 115 12.78 -8.44 2.69
N THR A 116 13.24 -9.20 1.69
CA THR A 116 14.61 -9.18 1.20
C THR A 116 14.61 -8.72 -0.25
N ALA A 117 15.38 -7.67 -0.55
CA ALA A 117 15.58 -7.19 -1.91
C ALA A 117 17.01 -6.65 -2.05
N HIS A 118 17.66 -6.93 -3.20
CA HIS A 118 19.02 -6.48 -3.48
C HIS A 118 20.01 -6.78 -2.34
N GLY A 119 19.91 -7.98 -1.75
CA GLY A 119 20.80 -8.46 -0.69
C GLY A 119 20.61 -7.82 0.69
N ARG A 120 19.56 -7.00 0.88
CA ARG A 120 19.21 -6.41 2.17
C ARG A 120 17.86 -6.91 2.64
N THR A 121 17.79 -7.21 3.93
CA THR A 121 16.57 -7.69 4.59
C THR A 121 16.06 -6.64 5.57
N GLU A 122 14.81 -6.27 5.41
CA GLU A 122 14.09 -5.31 6.24
C GLU A 122 12.87 -6.01 6.87
N LYS A 123 12.45 -5.54 8.06
CA LYS A 123 11.38 -6.17 8.84
C LYS A 123 10.42 -5.14 9.43
N ALA A 124 9.15 -5.50 9.47
CA ALA A 124 8.11 -4.79 10.21
C ALA A 124 7.50 -5.70 11.26
N TYR A 125 7.28 -5.16 12.44
CA TYR A 125 6.74 -5.88 13.60
C TYR A 125 5.37 -5.32 13.93
N GLY A 126 4.35 -6.18 13.94
CA GLY A 126 2.98 -5.83 14.28
C GLY A 126 2.56 -6.52 15.58
N ASN A 127 1.96 -5.76 16.49
CA ASN A 127 1.45 -6.26 17.76
C ASN A 127 0.21 -5.43 18.17
N LEU A 128 -0.40 -5.75 19.31
CA LEU A 128 -1.62 -5.10 19.82
C LEU A 128 -1.31 -4.03 20.88
N LEU A 129 -0.34 -3.15 20.62
CA LEU A 129 -0.09 -2.01 21.49
C LEU A 129 -1.27 -1.02 21.45
N ALA A 130 -1.84 -0.68 22.60
CA ALA A 130 -3.01 0.20 22.69
C ALA A 130 -2.81 1.57 22.02
N ALA A 131 -1.58 2.09 22.00
CA ALA A 131 -1.26 3.36 21.35
C ALA A 131 -1.25 3.29 19.81
N GLU A 132 -1.25 2.09 19.24
CA GLU A 132 -1.20 1.82 17.80
C GLU A 132 -2.55 1.36 17.24
N GLU A 133 -3.62 1.41 18.04
CA GLU A 133 -4.98 1.21 17.57
C GLU A 133 -5.38 2.37 16.65
N ILE A 134 -5.86 2.04 15.46
CA ILE A 134 -6.33 2.99 14.44
C ILE A 134 -7.79 2.69 14.08
N THR A 135 -8.44 3.65 13.42
CA THR A 135 -9.82 3.49 12.94
C THR A 135 -9.83 3.20 11.44
N GLU A 136 -10.93 2.63 10.95
CA GLU A 136 -11.17 2.46 9.50
C GLU A 136 -11.18 3.82 8.79
N ARG A 137 -11.53 4.90 9.50
CA ARG A 137 -11.52 6.26 8.97
C ARG A 137 -10.11 6.78 8.74
N VAL A 138 -9.16 6.48 9.62
CA VAL A 138 -7.74 6.77 9.41
C VAL A 138 -7.23 6.07 8.15
N VAL A 139 -7.59 4.80 7.96
CA VAL A 139 -7.14 4.03 6.79
C VAL A 139 -7.77 4.55 5.49
N SER A 140 -9.10 4.67 5.44
CA SER A 140 -9.83 5.13 4.24
C SER A 140 -9.48 6.57 3.87
N GLY A 141 -9.20 7.41 4.88
CA GLY A 141 -8.68 8.78 4.72
C GLY A 141 -7.20 8.89 4.37
N ASN A 142 -6.50 7.76 4.20
CA ASN A 142 -5.06 7.71 3.91
C ASN A 142 -4.20 8.48 4.95
N GLY A 143 -4.63 8.45 6.21
CA GLY A 143 -4.02 9.16 7.34
C GLY A 143 -4.25 10.67 7.36
N ASN A 144 -5.20 11.20 6.57
CA ASN A 144 -5.64 12.59 6.72
C ASN A 144 -6.36 12.80 8.06
N PHE A 145 -6.46 14.06 8.47
CA PHE A 145 -7.16 14.49 9.69
C PHE A 145 -8.52 13.79 9.81
N ASP A 146 -8.64 12.92 10.83
CA ASP A 146 -9.92 12.33 11.21
C ASP A 146 -10.77 13.46 11.80
N PRO A 147 -11.89 13.85 11.14
CA PRO A 147 -12.73 14.93 11.62
C PRO A 147 -13.43 14.61 12.95
N GLY A 148 -13.29 13.38 13.45
CA GLY A 148 -13.84 12.92 14.71
C GLY A 148 -15.27 12.39 14.58
N GLU A 149 -15.85 12.04 15.72
CA GLU A 149 -17.22 11.53 15.78
C GLU A 149 -18.22 12.57 15.22
N GLY A 150 -19.07 12.13 14.28
CA GLY A 150 -20.16 12.95 13.73
C GLY A 150 -19.92 13.51 12.32
N ASP A 151 -18.82 13.18 11.64
CA ASP A 151 -18.71 13.46 10.20
C ASP A 151 -19.65 12.54 9.39
N PRO A 152 -20.63 13.09 8.66
CA PRO A 152 -21.56 12.30 7.87
C PRO A 152 -20.96 11.71 6.59
N ASN A 153 -19.73 12.08 6.20
CA ASN A 153 -19.10 11.56 4.98
C ASN A 153 -18.74 10.08 5.11
N GLU A 154 -19.25 9.25 4.21
CA GLU A 154 -18.95 7.82 4.11
C GLU A 154 -18.06 7.53 2.89
N PRO A 155 -17.20 6.50 2.93
CA PRO A 155 -16.37 6.17 1.77
C PRO A 155 -17.24 5.68 0.59
N PRO A 156 -16.82 5.95 -0.67
CA PRO A 156 -17.58 5.51 -1.84
C PRO A 156 -17.64 3.98 -1.90
N SER A 157 -18.78 3.44 -2.30
CA SER A 157 -18.94 2.01 -2.60
C SER A 157 -18.48 1.69 -4.03
N ILE A 158 -17.88 0.51 -4.22
CA ILE A 158 -17.37 0.07 -5.53
C ILE A 158 -17.73 -1.39 -5.81
N LYS A 159 -18.15 -1.67 -7.04
CA LYS A 159 -18.39 -3.03 -7.57
C LYS A 159 -17.67 -3.19 -8.90
N ILE A 160 -16.90 -4.27 -9.06
CA ILE A 160 -16.20 -4.57 -10.31
C ILE A 160 -17.08 -5.49 -11.17
N ALA A 161 -17.22 -5.15 -12.44
CA ALA A 161 -17.94 -5.98 -13.41
C ALA A 161 -17.18 -7.32 -13.63
N PRO A 162 -17.87 -8.39 -14.07
CA PRO A 162 -17.21 -9.64 -14.43
C PRO A 162 -16.05 -9.40 -15.40
N ILE A 163 -14.89 -9.98 -15.08
CA ILE A 163 -13.66 -9.78 -15.85
C ILE A 163 -13.67 -10.77 -17.02
N PRO A 164 -13.46 -10.31 -18.27
CA PRO A 164 -13.37 -11.20 -19.42
C PRO A 164 -12.12 -12.08 -19.36
N ASN A 165 -12.08 -13.14 -20.17
CA ASN A 165 -10.88 -13.96 -20.32
C ASN A 165 -9.70 -13.07 -20.75
N ALA A 166 -8.60 -13.11 -20.00
CA ALA A 166 -7.42 -12.30 -20.24
C ALA A 166 -6.35 -13.10 -20.99
N THR A 167 -5.75 -12.47 -21.99
CA THR A 167 -4.56 -12.98 -22.69
C THR A 167 -3.48 -11.91 -22.75
N VAL A 168 -2.23 -12.31 -22.97
CA VAL A 168 -1.13 -11.35 -23.18
C VAL A 168 -1.25 -10.55 -24.48
N SER A 169 -2.09 -10.99 -25.42
CA SER A 169 -2.19 -10.42 -26.77
C SER A 169 -3.16 -9.24 -26.89
N ALA A 170 -4.02 -9.01 -25.91
CA ALA A 170 -5.02 -7.95 -25.97
C ALA A 170 -5.28 -7.31 -24.60
N PRO A 171 -5.46 -5.99 -24.54
CA PRO A 171 -5.88 -5.34 -23.30
C PRO A 171 -7.28 -5.79 -22.87
N ILE A 172 -7.47 -5.95 -21.57
CA ILE A 172 -8.79 -6.22 -21.00
C ILE A 172 -9.41 -4.93 -20.47
N ALA A 173 -10.70 -4.75 -20.68
CA ALA A 173 -11.45 -3.67 -20.06
C ALA A 173 -11.78 -4.04 -18.61
N LEU A 174 -11.42 -3.16 -17.69
CA LEU A 174 -11.82 -3.21 -16.29
C LEU A 174 -12.86 -2.13 -16.05
N SER A 175 -14.07 -2.54 -15.69
CA SER A 175 -15.20 -1.64 -15.42
C SER A 175 -15.61 -1.71 -13.95
N ALA A 176 -15.73 -0.54 -13.33
CA ALA A 176 -16.16 -0.38 -11.97
C ALA A 176 -17.43 0.48 -11.91
N SER A 177 -18.43 0.04 -11.16
CA SER A 177 -19.57 0.84 -10.76
C SER A 177 -19.32 1.44 -9.37
N VAL A 178 -19.46 2.75 -9.25
CA VAL A 178 -19.17 3.50 -8.02
C VAL A 178 -20.39 4.32 -7.61
N SER A 179 -20.73 4.27 -6.33
CA SER A 179 -21.79 5.09 -5.72
C SER A 179 -21.28 5.70 -4.42
N ASP A 180 -21.72 6.92 -4.15
CA ASP A 180 -21.21 7.77 -3.07
C ASP A 180 -22.37 8.55 -2.46
N ASP A 181 -22.20 9.08 -1.25
CA ASP A 181 -23.19 9.91 -0.55
C ASP A 181 -23.21 11.37 -1.04
N GLY A 182 -22.29 11.75 -1.93
CA GLY A 182 -22.15 13.10 -2.48
C GLY A 182 -21.30 14.02 -1.60
N LEU A 183 -20.62 13.46 -0.59
CA LEU A 183 -19.66 14.14 0.26
C LEU A 183 -18.23 13.66 -0.09
N PRO A 184 -17.19 14.46 0.22
CA PRO A 184 -17.29 15.88 0.50
C PRO A 184 -17.80 16.63 -0.74
N LYS A 185 -18.62 17.67 -0.51
CA LYS A 185 -19.11 18.51 -1.60
C LYS A 185 -17.92 19.11 -2.37
N PRO A 186 -17.97 19.16 -3.71
CA PRO A 186 -16.93 19.78 -4.51
C PRO A 186 -16.60 21.17 -3.98
N ARG A 187 -15.31 21.44 -3.74
CA ARG A 187 -14.89 22.78 -3.29
C ARG A 187 -15.19 23.74 -4.42
N THR A 188 -16.02 24.75 -4.16
CA THR A 188 -16.20 25.87 -5.08
C THR A 188 -14.82 26.44 -5.41
N PRO A 189 -14.48 26.61 -6.70
CA PRO A 189 -13.22 27.20 -7.09
C PRO A 189 -13.08 28.53 -6.38
N ARG A 190 -12.04 28.67 -5.55
CA ARG A 190 -11.83 29.93 -4.85
C ARG A 190 -11.43 30.93 -5.92
N THR A 191 -12.25 31.95 -6.17
CA THR A 191 -11.85 33.06 -7.02
C THR A 191 -10.53 33.59 -6.48
N ALA A 192 -9.50 33.58 -7.33
CA ALA A 192 -8.20 34.08 -6.94
C ALA A 192 -8.37 35.52 -6.44
N ARG A 193 -8.19 35.75 -5.14
CA ARG A 193 -8.22 37.10 -4.58
C ARG A 193 -7.01 37.82 -5.20
N ALA A 194 -7.25 38.87 -5.98
CA ALA A 194 -6.18 39.71 -6.49
C ALA A 194 -5.33 40.18 -5.31
N SER A 195 -4.08 39.71 -5.21
CA SER A 195 -3.17 40.17 -4.17
C SER A 195 -2.73 41.58 -4.54
N SER A 196 -3.10 42.57 -3.72
CA SER A 196 -2.56 43.93 -3.79
C SER A 196 -1.23 44.08 -3.05
N SER A 197 -0.64 42.99 -2.56
CA SER A 197 0.62 43.00 -1.81
C SER A 197 1.81 42.72 -2.72
N SER A 198 2.75 43.66 -2.79
CA SER A 198 4.04 43.55 -3.49
C SER A 198 5.02 42.52 -2.89
N PHE A 199 4.59 41.80 -1.85
CA PHE A 199 5.31 40.66 -1.29
C PHE A 199 4.70 39.39 -1.87
N GLY A 200 5.46 38.66 -2.68
CA GLY A 200 5.03 37.42 -3.31
C GLY A 200 4.72 36.35 -2.27
N ALA A 201 3.48 36.31 -1.79
CA ALA A 201 2.98 35.17 -1.05
C ALA A 201 3.06 33.95 -1.97
N GLN A 202 3.72 32.89 -1.50
CA GLN A 202 3.86 31.64 -2.22
C GLN A 202 2.46 31.10 -2.57
N VAL A 203 2.04 31.30 -3.81
CA VAL A 203 0.77 30.76 -4.30
C VAL A 203 0.97 29.26 -4.35
N ASN A 204 0.31 28.51 -3.45
CA ASN A 204 0.25 27.07 -3.54
C ASN A 204 -0.55 26.73 -4.80
N SER A 205 0.11 26.64 -5.96
CA SER A 205 -0.48 26.32 -7.27
C SER A 205 -0.98 24.87 -7.40
N ASN A 206 -1.27 24.20 -6.28
CA ASN A 206 -1.76 22.83 -6.26
C ASN A 206 -3.28 22.73 -6.56
N ASP A 207 -3.90 23.82 -7.00
CA ASP A 207 -5.34 23.94 -7.27
C ASP A 207 -5.77 23.30 -8.60
N THR A 208 -4.83 22.84 -9.43
CA THR A 208 -5.14 22.42 -10.81
C THR A 208 -5.23 20.90 -11.06
N ARG A 209 -5.15 20.03 -10.05
CA ARG A 209 -5.16 18.56 -10.29
C ARG A 209 -5.81 17.67 -9.24
N ARG A 210 -6.60 18.20 -8.30
CA ARG A 210 -7.52 17.32 -7.58
C ARG A 210 -8.68 17.09 -8.53
N SER A 211 -8.80 15.88 -9.06
CA SER A 211 -10.01 15.44 -9.75
C SER A 211 -11.19 15.85 -8.87
N GLN A 212 -11.92 16.86 -9.33
CA GLN A 212 -13.11 17.35 -8.65
C GLN A 212 -14.17 16.28 -8.90
N GLY A 213 -14.30 15.33 -7.97
CA GLY A 213 -15.26 14.23 -8.06
C GLY A 213 -14.65 12.85 -7.90
N LEU A 214 -15.53 11.85 -7.89
CA LEU A 214 -15.21 10.45 -7.68
C LEU A 214 -14.18 9.93 -8.69
N THR A 215 -13.24 9.13 -8.20
CA THR A 215 -12.22 8.46 -9.02
C THR A 215 -12.09 7.00 -8.66
N VAL A 216 -11.61 6.21 -9.61
CA VAL A 216 -11.09 4.87 -9.36
C VAL A 216 -9.62 4.84 -9.74
N ARG A 217 -8.76 4.39 -8.82
CA ARG A 217 -7.35 4.09 -9.10
C ARG A 217 -7.11 2.59 -9.08
N TRP A 218 -6.46 2.08 -10.12
CA TRP A 218 -5.99 0.71 -10.17
C TRP A 218 -4.55 0.59 -9.70
N LEU A 219 -4.29 -0.40 -8.85
CA LEU A 219 -2.97 -0.74 -8.30
C LEU A 219 -2.70 -2.21 -8.56
N GLN A 220 -1.49 -2.55 -8.99
CA GLN A 220 -1.04 -3.94 -8.96
C GLN A 220 -0.61 -4.31 -7.55
N TYR A 221 -1.17 -5.40 -7.02
CA TYR A 221 -0.86 -5.93 -5.70
C TYR A 221 0.09 -7.13 -5.77
N GLY A 222 -0.07 -7.95 -6.81
CA GLY A 222 0.75 -9.13 -7.04
C GLY A 222 0.63 -9.65 -8.46
N GLY A 223 1.57 -10.50 -8.84
CA GLY A 223 1.62 -11.15 -10.15
C GLY A 223 3.05 -11.29 -10.67
N PRO A 224 3.26 -12.08 -11.74
CA PRO A 224 4.60 -12.42 -12.22
C PRO A 224 5.33 -11.27 -12.93
N ALA A 225 4.59 -10.31 -13.51
CA ALA A 225 5.16 -9.21 -14.28
C ALA A 225 4.38 -7.91 -14.08
N LYS A 226 4.84 -6.81 -14.69
CA LYS A 226 4.17 -5.52 -14.64
C LYS A 226 2.83 -5.53 -15.39
N VAL A 227 1.80 -4.97 -14.76
CA VAL A 227 0.54 -4.59 -15.42
C VAL A 227 0.57 -3.10 -15.70
N SER A 228 0.31 -2.71 -16.95
CA SER A 228 0.11 -1.31 -17.30
C SER A 228 -1.36 -1.00 -17.50
N PHE A 229 -1.76 0.23 -17.20
CA PHE A 229 -3.14 0.68 -17.30
C PHE A 229 -3.22 1.92 -18.19
N ASP A 230 -4.29 2.02 -18.97
CA ASP A 230 -4.60 3.26 -19.68
C ASP A 230 -4.73 4.43 -18.68
N ALA A 231 -4.20 5.60 -19.07
CA ALA A 231 -4.08 6.78 -18.22
C ALA A 231 -3.39 6.53 -16.84
N GLY A 232 -2.55 5.50 -16.74
CA GLY A 232 -1.89 5.12 -15.49
C GLY A 232 -2.84 4.55 -14.43
N GLY A 233 -4.04 4.12 -14.83
CA GLY A 233 -5.01 3.45 -13.97
C GLY A 233 -5.83 4.39 -13.09
N LEU A 234 -5.65 5.71 -13.19
CA LEU A 234 -6.52 6.69 -12.54
C LEU A 234 -7.61 7.13 -13.52
N THR A 235 -8.87 6.88 -13.16
CA THR A 235 -10.02 7.16 -14.00
C THR A 235 -11.07 7.93 -13.22
N ALA A 236 -11.62 8.99 -13.83
CA ALA A 236 -12.77 9.68 -13.27
C ALA A 236 -14.02 8.81 -13.39
N VAL A 237 -14.89 8.86 -12.39
CA VAL A 237 -16.20 8.22 -12.43
C VAL A 237 -17.18 9.14 -13.16
N VAL A 238 -17.78 8.64 -14.24
CA VAL A 238 -18.78 9.36 -15.05
C VAL A 238 -20.05 8.54 -15.05
N ASN A 239 -21.18 9.15 -14.67
CA ASN A 239 -22.48 8.47 -14.57
C ASN A 239 -22.41 7.16 -13.73
N GLY A 240 -21.66 7.20 -12.63
CA GLY A 240 -21.48 6.04 -11.74
C GLY A 240 -20.56 4.95 -12.28
N GLN A 241 -19.85 5.17 -13.39
CA GLN A 241 -18.94 4.19 -13.98
C GLN A 241 -17.53 4.73 -14.19
N ALA A 242 -16.53 3.88 -13.98
CA ALA A 242 -15.14 4.11 -14.35
C ALA A 242 -14.62 2.91 -15.14
N ILE A 243 -14.02 3.17 -16.30
CA ILE A 243 -13.51 2.14 -17.21
C ILE A 243 -12.07 2.45 -17.56
N THR A 244 -11.19 1.46 -17.38
CA THR A 244 -9.81 1.50 -17.87
C THR A 244 -9.48 0.21 -18.61
N LYS A 245 -8.36 0.19 -19.33
CA LYS A 245 -7.80 -1.03 -19.90
C LYS A 245 -6.53 -1.42 -19.16
N ALA A 246 -6.40 -2.71 -18.84
CA ALA A 246 -5.19 -3.30 -18.31
C ALA A 246 -4.48 -4.12 -19.40
N HIS A 247 -3.16 -3.99 -19.47
CA HIS A 247 -2.30 -4.68 -20.42
C HIS A 247 -1.32 -5.59 -19.65
N PHE A 248 -1.17 -6.82 -20.12
CA PHE A 248 -0.32 -7.85 -19.53
C PHE A 248 0.72 -8.29 -20.54
N THR A 249 1.95 -8.47 -20.07
CA THR A 249 3.07 -8.92 -20.93
C THR A 249 3.42 -10.38 -20.72
N GLU A 250 2.95 -11.00 -19.63
CA GLU A 250 3.26 -12.39 -19.28
C GLU A 250 2.00 -13.12 -18.80
N PRO A 251 1.90 -14.44 -19.04
CA PRO A 251 0.82 -15.24 -18.49
C PRO A 251 1.01 -15.44 -16.98
N GLY A 252 -0.10 -15.64 -16.27
CA GLY A 252 -0.09 -15.94 -14.84
C GLY A 252 -1.27 -15.36 -14.08
N THR A 253 -1.23 -15.47 -12.76
CA THR A 253 -2.27 -14.96 -11.87
C THR A 253 -1.86 -13.60 -11.31
N TYR A 254 -2.68 -12.59 -11.56
CA TYR A 254 -2.49 -11.22 -11.11
C TYR A 254 -3.53 -10.85 -10.05
N ARG A 255 -3.08 -10.15 -9.01
CA ARG A 255 -3.94 -9.53 -8.01
C ARG A 255 -3.89 -8.02 -8.22
N LEU A 256 -5.03 -7.44 -8.57
CA LEU A 256 -5.18 -6.01 -8.79
C LEU A 256 -6.16 -5.43 -7.76
N ARG A 257 -5.96 -4.17 -7.39
CA ARG A 257 -6.85 -3.45 -6.47
C ARG A 257 -7.43 -2.24 -7.14
N ALA A 258 -8.75 -2.13 -7.09
CA ALA A 258 -9.50 -0.95 -7.47
C ALA A 258 -9.81 -0.13 -6.21
N ILE A 259 -9.41 1.13 -6.22
CA ILE A 259 -9.56 2.05 -5.09
C ILE A 259 -10.50 3.17 -5.54
N ALA A 260 -11.74 3.15 -5.09
CA ALA A 260 -12.67 4.26 -5.28
C ALA A 260 -12.39 5.34 -4.25
N SER A 261 -12.39 6.61 -4.65
CA SER A 261 -12.19 7.74 -3.75
C SER A 261 -13.01 8.96 -4.17
N ASP A 262 -13.62 9.60 -3.18
CA ASP A 262 -14.29 10.91 -3.21
C ASP A 262 -13.30 12.09 -3.00
N GLY A 263 -12.01 11.77 -2.78
CA GLY A 263 -10.94 12.73 -2.48
C GLY A 263 -10.71 12.98 -0.99
N ALA A 264 -11.57 12.49 -0.11
CA ALA A 264 -11.42 12.50 1.35
C ALA A 264 -11.21 11.09 1.91
N LEU A 265 -12.08 10.15 1.54
CA LEU A 265 -12.09 8.75 1.92
C LEU A 265 -11.93 7.85 0.69
N SER A 266 -11.78 6.55 0.95
CA SER A 266 -11.65 5.56 -0.11
C SER A 266 -12.07 4.17 0.31
N THR A 267 -12.54 3.39 -0.67
CA THR A 267 -12.82 1.96 -0.54
C THR A 267 -11.95 1.18 -1.51
N THR A 268 -11.39 0.07 -1.05
CA THR A 268 -10.55 -0.80 -1.87
C THR A 268 -11.23 -2.15 -2.08
N THR A 269 -11.30 -2.60 -3.33
CA THR A 269 -11.71 -3.95 -3.71
C THR A 269 -10.59 -4.63 -4.48
N GLU A 270 -10.33 -5.89 -4.18
CA GLU A 270 -9.35 -6.71 -4.90
C GLU A 270 -10.01 -7.58 -5.96
N VAL A 271 -9.30 -7.79 -7.07
CA VAL A 271 -9.68 -8.72 -8.13
C VAL A 271 -8.51 -9.62 -8.51
N VAL A 272 -8.83 -10.87 -8.81
CA VAL A 272 -7.86 -11.86 -9.28
C VAL A 272 -8.11 -12.12 -10.76
N ILE A 273 -7.06 -12.00 -11.57
CA ILE A 273 -7.13 -12.17 -13.03
C ILE A 273 -6.15 -13.25 -13.43
N THR A 274 -6.63 -14.28 -14.12
CA THR A 274 -5.76 -15.29 -14.73
C THR A 274 -5.56 -14.96 -16.19
N VAL A 275 -4.31 -14.71 -16.58
CA VAL A 275 -3.88 -14.37 -17.94
C VAL A 275 -3.26 -15.61 -18.57
N ARG A 276 -3.68 -15.92 -19.80
CA ARG A 276 -3.17 -17.05 -20.59
C ARG A 276 -2.38 -16.61 -21.82
#